data_AF-M5C9W7-F1
#
_entry.id   AF-M5C9W7-F1
#
_cell.length_a   1.000
_cell.length_b   1.000
_cell.length_c   1.000
_cell.angle_alpha   90.00
_cell.angle_beta   90.00
_cell.angle_gamma   90.00
#
_symmetry.space_group_name_H-M   'P 1'
#
loop_
_entity.id
_entity.type
_entity.pdbx_description
1 polymer ?
#
loop_
_entity_poly.entity_id
_entity_poly.type
_entity_poly.pdbx_seq_one_letter_code
_entity_poly.pdbx_strand_id
1 'polypeptide(L)'
;MTHNFLISPIGSHNAILGIKWLKKETPEIDWSTRQLSLPIASPKAAAVAQEEEADDSPLAGIPEQYHVYAKVFGEEEFNKLPPHRHYNIGIELTDDGPLNSPLYSMTDAESVTLKEWLVS
;
A
#
# COMPACT_ATOMS: atom_id res chain seq x y z
N MET A 1 15.05 -7.72 15.38
CA MET A 1 14.97 -6.42 16.10
C MET A 1 13.89 -5.56 15.48
N THR A 2 13.08 -4.86 16.28
CA THR A 2 12.06 -3.91 15.81
C THR A 2 12.63 -2.49 15.72
N HIS A 3 12.33 -1.80 14.63
CA HIS A 3 12.76 -0.42 14.37
C HIS A 3 11.53 0.46 14.13
N ASN A 4 11.49 1.61 14.80
CA ASN A 4 10.48 2.63 14.55
C ASN A 4 11.03 3.63 13.53
N PHE A 5 10.36 3.77 12.40
CA PHE A 5 10.71 4.73 11.36
C PHE A 5 9.77 5.93 11.42
N LEU A 6 10.33 7.12 11.19
CA LEU A 6 9.54 8.34 11.00
C LEU A 6 9.31 8.53 9.49
N ILE A 7 8.06 8.74 9.10
CA ILE A 7 7.67 8.95 7.70
C ILE A 7 7.57 10.45 7.44
N SER A 8 8.32 10.95 6.46
CA SER A 8 8.34 12.36 6.06
C SER A 8 8.69 12.48 4.57
N PRO A 9 8.15 13.46 3.83
CA PRO A 9 8.61 13.78 2.48
C PRO A 9 10.06 14.29 2.54
N ILE A 10 11.01 13.46 2.10
CA ILE A 10 12.47 13.74 2.13
C ILE A 10 13.06 13.96 0.72
N GLY A 11 12.22 14.26 -0.27
CA GLY A 11 12.64 14.53 -1.65
C GLY A 11 12.98 13.27 -2.42
N SER A 12 14.13 13.25 -3.09
CA SER A 12 14.57 12.16 -3.99
C SER A 12 15.27 11.00 -3.28
N HIS A 13 15.27 10.99 -1.94
CA HIS A 13 15.93 9.96 -1.14
C HIS A 13 14.91 8.95 -0.62
N ASN A 14 15.29 7.66 -0.63
CA ASN A 14 14.43 6.59 -0.12
C ASN A 14 14.42 6.52 1.42
N ALA A 15 15.53 6.88 2.07
CA ALA A 15 15.66 6.90 3.53
C ALA A 15 16.84 7.77 3.98
N ILE A 16 16.76 8.30 5.20
CA ILE A 16 17.87 8.99 5.86
C ILE A 16 18.23 8.21 7.12
N LEU A 17 19.46 7.69 7.17
CA LEU A 17 19.96 6.86 8.28
C LEU A 17 20.86 7.69 9.18
N GLY A 18 20.40 7.93 10.41
CA GLY A 18 21.16 8.71 11.40
C GLY A 18 22.30 7.92 12.05
N ILE A 19 23.26 8.64 12.64
CA ILE A 19 24.44 8.06 13.32
C ILE A 19 24.07 7.07 14.43
N LYS A 20 22.97 7.32 15.16
CA LYS A 20 22.48 6.41 16.20
C LYS A 20 22.10 5.03 15.64
N TRP A 21 21.50 5.01 14.44
CA TRP A 21 21.14 3.78 13.76
C TRP A 21 22.38 3.04 13.26
N LEU A 22 23.33 3.76 12.63
CA LEU A 22 24.58 3.18 12.14
C LEU A 22 25.41 2.51 13.25
N LYS A 23 25.49 3.13 14.43
CA LYS A 23 26.19 2.55 15.59
C LYS A 23 25.52 1.29 16.13
N LYS A 24 24.20 1.19 15.99
CA LYS A 24 23.42 0.08 16.54
C LYS A 24 23.48 -1.15 15.62
N GLU A 25 23.27 -0.95 14.32
CA GLU A 25 23.18 -2.05 13.35
C GLU A 25 24.55 -2.42 12.74
N THR A 26 25.56 -1.57 12.93
CA THR A 26 26.95 -1.79 12.47
C THR A 26 27.02 -2.34 11.04
N PRO A 27 26.40 -1.65 10.05
CA PRO A 27 26.48 -2.08 8.66
C PRO A 27 27.90 -1.92 8.12
N GLU A 28 28.23 -2.71 7.10
CA GLU A 28 29.42 -2.52 6.29
C GLU A 28 29.08 -1.55 5.15
N ILE A 29 29.88 -0.50 5.00
CA ILE A 29 29.61 0.60 4.06
C ILE A 29 30.76 0.69 3.08
N ASP A 30 30.45 0.47 1.80
CA ASP A 30 31.37 0.78 0.71
C ASP A 30 31.10 2.21 0.21
N TRP A 31 31.99 3.12 0.60
CA TRP A 31 31.93 4.52 0.23
C TRP A 31 32.21 4.79 -1.26
N SER A 32 32.89 3.87 -1.95
CA SER A 32 33.24 4.04 -3.36
C SER A 32 32.05 3.74 -4.27
N THR A 33 31.30 2.67 -3.96
CA THR A 33 30.10 2.26 -4.70
C THR A 33 28.81 2.81 -4.11
N ARG A 34 28.88 3.48 -2.94
CA ARG A 34 27.73 3.97 -2.16
C ARG A 34 26.75 2.85 -1.80
N GLN A 35 27.27 1.65 -1.53
CA GLN A 35 26.48 0.50 -1.12
C GLN A 35 26.63 0.24 0.38
N LEU A 36 25.58 -0.32 0.96
CA LEU A 36 25.50 -0.69 2.36
C LEU A 36 25.06 -2.15 2.46
N SER A 37 25.84 -2.97 3.16
CA SER A 37 25.53 -4.36 3.47
C SER A 37 25.26 -4.51 4.97
N LEU A 38 24.20 -5.24 5.31
CA LEU A 38 23.88 -5.58 6.69
C LEU A 38 24.42 -6.98 6.99
N PRO A 39 25.02 -7.23 8.17
CA PRO A 39 25.50 -8.56 8.56
C PRO A 39 24.37 -9.56 8.86
N ILE A 40 23.11 -9.16 8.67
CA ILE A 40 21.93 -9.99 8.89
C ILE A 40 21.64 -10.73 7.58
N ALA A 41 21.40 -12.04 7.66
CA ALA A 41 20.91 -12.85 6.54
C ALA A 41 19.72 -12.12 5.91
N SER A 42 19.83 -11.82 4.62
CA SER A 42 18.78 -11.13 3.87
C SER A 42 17.45 -11.81 4.17
N PRO A 43 16.43 -11.08 4.67
CA PRO A 43 15.11 -11.66 4.73
C PRO A 43 14.77 -12.07 3.30
N LYS A 44 14.31 -13.31 3.14
CA LYS A 44 13.86 -13.88 1.87
C LYS A 44 13.01 -12.80 1.20
N ALA A 45 13.42 -12.35 0.02
CA ALA A 45 12.76 -11.25 -0.68
C ALA A 45 11.26 -11.52 -0.67
N ALA A 46 10.51 -10.73 0.10
CA ALA A 46 9.07 -10.77 0.04
C ALA A 46 8.73 -10.24 -1.34
N ALA A 47 8.16 -11.09 -2.19
CA ALA A 47 7.62 -10.65 -3.46
C ALA A 47 6.66 -9.49 -3.14
N VAL A 48 6.92 -8.34 -3.76
CA VAL A 48 5.97 -7.23 -3.77
C VAL A 48 4.67 -7.81 -4.31
N ALA A 49 3.59 -7.73 -3.55
CA ALA A 49 2.29 -8.24 -3.94
C ALA A 49 1.92 -7.68 -5.32
N GLN A 50 1.96 -8.54 -6.33
CA GLN A 50 1.34 -8.29 -7.62
C GLN A 50 -0.15 -8.67 -7.47
N GLU A 51 -1.02 -8.08 -8.28
CA GLU A 51 -2.39 -8.58 -8.43
C GLU A 51 -2.30 -9.99 -9.03
N GLU A 52 -2.21 -11.00 -8.17
CA GLU A 52 -2.41 -12.40 -8.54
C GLU A 52 -3.90 -12.73 -8.37
N GLU A 53 -4.43 -13.41 -9.37
CA GLU A 53 -5.70 -14.15 -9.29
C GLU A 53 -5.77 -14.95 -7.99
N ALA A 54 -6.95 -15.01 -7.38
CA ALA A 54 -7.16 -15.68 -6.11
C ALA A 54 -6.63 -17.12 -6.17
N ASP A 55 -5.58 -17.41 -5.41
CA ASP A 55 -5.04 -18.77 -5.25
C ASP A 55 -6.13 -19.69 -4.68
N ASP A 56 -6.27 -20.89 -5.25
CA ASP A 56 -7.17 -21.95 -4.77
C ASP A 56 -6.85 -22.34 -3.31
N SER A 57 -5.65 -21.99 -2.81
CA SER A 57 -5.21 -22.21 -1.43
C SER A 57 -4.86 -20.92 -0.67
N PRO A 58 -5.83 -20.05 -0.31
CA PRO A 58 -5.57 -18.72 0.27
C PRO A 58 -4.86 -18.73 1.65
N LEU A 59 -4.67 -19.91 2.26
CA LEU A 59 -3.96 -20.10 3.53
C LEU A 59 -2.52 -20.57 3.37
N ALA A 60 -2.08 -20.87 2.15
CA ALA A 60 -0.70 -21.26 1.86
C ALA A 60 0.24 -20.08 2.17
N GLY A 61 1.05 -20.21 3.23
CA GLY A 61 2.01 -19.17 3.64
C GLY A 61 1.48 -18.18 4.68
N ILE A 62 0.18 -18.22 5.02
CA ILE A 62 -0.36 -17.47 6.14
C ILE A 62 -0.03 -18.20 7.45
N PRO A 63 0.53 -17.52 8.47
CA PRO A 63 0.76 -18.12 9.78
C PRO A 63 -0.52 -18.67 10.41
N GLU A 64 -0.43 -19.83 11.06
CA GLU A 64 -1.57 -20.59 11.61
C GLU A 64 -2.48 -19.77 12.55
N GLN A 65 -1.91 -18.84 13.32
CA GLN A 65 -2.65 -17.91 14.18
C GLN A 65 -3.69 -17.05 13.43
N TYR A 66 -3.53 -16.85 12.12
CA TYR A 66 -4.44 -16.07 11.29
C TYR A 66 -5.42 -16.95 10.51
N HIS A 67 -5.33 -18.28 10.58
CA HIS A 67 -6.27 -19.19 9.92
C HIS A 67 -7.70 -19.06 10.45
N VAL A 68 -7.87 -18.54 11.67
CA VAL A 68 -9.19 -18.16 12.23
C VAL A 68 -9.90 -17.11 11.34
N TYR A 69 -9.13 -16.31 10.60
CA TYR A 69 -9.63 -15.29 9.70
C TYR A 69 -9.60 -15.72 8.22
N ALA A 70 -9.45 -17.02 7.93
CA ALA A 70 -9.45 -17.55 6.56
C ALA A 70 -10.59 -16.99 5.70
N LYS A 71 -11.77 -16.83 6.32
CA LYS A 71 -12.96 -16.27 5.70
C LYS A 71 -12.75 -14.85 5.14
N VAL A 72 -11.91 -14.02 5.78
CA VAL A 72 -11.63 -12.63 5.34
C VAL A 72 -10.81 -12.61 4.04
N PHE A 73 -10.05 -13.68 3.77
CA PHE A 73 -9.23 -13.81 2.57
C PHE A 73 -9.98 -14.52 1.42
N GLY A 74 -11.24 -14.91 1.62
CA GLY A 74 -12.06 -15.52 0.57
C GLY A 74 -12.72 -14.46 -0.32
N GLU A 75 -12.80 -14.74 -1.62
CA GLU A 75 -13.42 -13.88 -2.64
C GLU A 75 -14.86 -13.47 -2.29
N GLU A 76 -15.61 -14.37 -1.65
CA GLU A 76 -17.00 -14.14 -1.25
C GLU A 76 -17.18 -12.95 -0.28
N GLU A 77 -16.20 -12.69 0.60
CA GLU A 77 -16.28 -11.57 1.55
C GLU A 77 -15.72 -10.28 0.95
N PHE A 78 -14.81 -10.35 -0.03
CA PHE A 78 -14.28 -9.18 -0.73
C PHE A 78 -15.37 -8.41 -1.49
N ASN A 79 -16.30 -9.14 -2.11
CA ASN A 79 -17.41 -8.56 -2.87
C ASN A 79 -18.53 -7.95 -2.00
N LYS A 80 -18.43 -8.03 -0.67
CA LYS A 80 -19.45 -7.51 0.25
C LYS A 80 -18.96 -6.23 0.91
N LEU A 81 -19.76 -5.17 0.80
CA LEU A 81 -19.49 -3.95 1.54
C LEU A 81 -19.54 -4.23 3.06
N PRO A 82 -18.58 -3.68 3.84
CA PRO A 82 -18.63 -3.81 5.28
C PRO A 82 -19.90 -3.13 5.84
N PRO A 83 -20.43 -3.60 6.98
CA PRO A 83 -21.62 -3.01 7.59
C PRO A 83 -21.36 -1.54 7.93
N HIS A 84 -22.41 -0.70 7.83
CA HIS A 84 -22.30 0.70 8.19
C HIS A 84 -21.86 0.88 9.66
N ARG A 85 -21.00 1.87 9.90
CA ARG A 85 -20.41 2.18 11.21
C ARG A 85 -20.76 3.61 11.62
N HIS A 86 -20.64 3.90 12.91
CA HIS A 86 -20.96 5.21 13.50
C HIS A 86 -20.04 6.35 13.01
N TYR A 87 -18.88 6.01 12.45
CA TYR A 87 -17.93 6.94 11.86
C TYR A 87 -18.04 7.02 10.33
N ASN A 88 -19.11 6.47 9.75
CA ASN A 88 -19.40 6.72 8.36
C ASN A 88 -19.73 8.19 8.17
N ILE A 89 -18.96 8.86 7.33
CA ILE A 89 -19.18 10.26 7.00
C ILE A 89 -20.31 10.33 5.97
N GLY A 90 -21.48 10.80 6.40
CA GLY A 90 -22.61 11.07 5.52
C GLY A 90 -22.40 12.37 4.75
N ILE A 91 -22.85 12.42 3.49
CA ILE A 91 -22.95 13.67 2.74
C ILE A 91 -24.35 14.22 2.99
N GLU A 92 -24.44 15.26 3.82
CA GLU A 92 -25.69 15.99 4.05
C GLU A 92 -25.98 16.89 2.86
N LEU A 93 -27.11 16.67 2.19
CA LEU A 93 -27.52 17.47 1.04
C LEU A 93 -28.23 18.75 1.53
N THR A 94 -27.93 19.87 0.89
CA THR A 94 -28.61 21.16 1.10
C THR A 94 -29.59 21.42 -0.05
N ASP A 95 -30.74 22.05 0.24
CA ASP A 95 -31.81 22.26 -0.76
C ASP A 95 -31.40 23.14 -1.97
N ASP A 96 -30.39 24.01 -1.82
CA ASP A 96 -30.03 25.05 -2.82
C ASP A 96 -28.68 24.83 -3.55
N GLY A 97 -28.23 23.58 -3.70
CA GLY A 97 -26.97 23.28 -4.38
C GLY A 97 -27.07 23.18 -5.91
N PRO A 98 -26.10 23.68 -6.71
CA PRO A 98 -26.09 23.44 -8.15
C PRO A 98 -25.86 21.95 -8.44
N LEU A 99 -26.91 21.25 -8.85
CA LEU A 99 -26.87 19.81 -9.08
C LEU A 99 -26.10 19.41 -10.36
N ASN A 100 -25.92 20.35 -11.30
CA ASN A 100 -25.34 20.07 -12.61
C ASN A 100 -24.39 21.18 -13.05
N SER A 101 -23.11 21.07 -12.68
CA SER A 101 -22.05 21.86 -13.30
C SER A 101 -21.60 21.20 -14.62
N PRO A 102 -21.38 21.95 -15.71
CA PRO A 102 -20.76 21.41 -16.91
C PRO A 102 -19.41 20.77 -16.56
N LEU A 103 -19.20 19.54 -17.04
CA LEU A 103 -17.89 18.91 -16.93
C LEU A 103 -16.90 19.68 -17.83
N TYR A 104 -15.73 20.00 -17.30
CA TYR A 104 -14.67 20.61 -18.12
C TYR A 104 -14.25 19.65 -19.24
N SER A 105 -14.01 20.20 -20.43
CA SER A 105 -13.55 19.42 -21.57
C SER A 105 -12.19 18.79 -21.26
N MET A 106 -12.08 17.47 -21.40
CA MET A 106 -10.81 16.77 -21.39
C MET A 106 -10.26 16.65 -22.81
N THR A 107 -8.94 16.56 -22.94
CA THR A 107 -8.31 16.21 -24.22
C THR A 107 -8.51 14.73 -24.55
N ASP A 108 -8.36 14.36 -25.82
CA ASP A 108 -8.54 12.97 -26.26
C ASP A 108 -7.63 12.00 -25.49
N ALA A 109 -6.37 12.36 -25.27
CA ALA A 109 -5.39 11.55 -24.56
C ALA A 109 -5.78 11.31 -23.08
N GLU A 110 -6.24 12.34 -22.38
CA GLU A 110 -6.72 12.23 -20.99
C GLU A 110 -7.99 11.36 -20.91
N SER A 111 -8.88 11.49 -21.89
CA SER A 111 -10.13 10.73 -21.93
C SER A 111 -9.89 9.23 -22.17
N VAL A 112 -8.92 8.87 -23.01
CA VAL A 112 -8.54 7.48 -23.28
C VAL A 112 -7.92 6.88 -22.04
N THR A 113 -6.96 7.59 -21.43
CA THR A 113 -6.29 7.14 -20.20
C THR A 113 -7.29 6.93 -19.05
N LEU A 114 -8.23 7.85 -18.86
CA LEU A 114 -9.26 7.72 -17.82
C LEU A 114 -10.16 6.50 -18.07
N LYS A 115 -10.55 6.26 -19.32
CA LYS A 115 -11.39 5.10 -19.67
C LYS A 115 -10.65 3.78 -19.45
N GLU A 116 -9.37 3.71 -19.80
CA GLU A 116 -8.55 2.53 -19.53
C GLU A 116 -8.48 2.25 -18.03
N TRP A 117 -8.30 3.28 -17.20
CA TRP A 117 -8.24 3.14 -15.74
C TRP A 117 -9.57 2.76 -15.08
N LEU A 118 -10.71 3.23 -15.61
CA LEU A 118 -12.03 2.90 -15.06
C LEU A 118 -12.49 1.48 -15.39
N VAL A 119 -11.90 0.87 -16.41
CA VAL A 119 -12.27 -0.47 -16.90
C VAL A 119 -11.22 -1.52 -16.52
N SER A 120 -10.03 -1.11 -16.08
CA SER A 120 -9.03 -1.98 -15.45
C SER A 120 -9.44 -2.38 -14.04
#